data_AF-A0A4V3I2M5-F1
#
_entry.id   AF-A0A4V3I2M5-F1
#
_cell.length_a   1.000
_cell.length_b   1.000
_cell.length_c   1.000
_cell.angle_alpha   90.00
_cell.angle_beta   90.00
_cell.angle_gamma   90.00
#
_symmetry.space_group_name_H-M   'P 1'
#
loop_
_entity.id
_entity.type
_entity.pdbx_description
1 polymer ?
#
loop_
_entity_poly.entity_id
_entity_poly.type
_entity_poly.pdbx_seq_one_letter_code
_entity_poly.pdbx_strand_id
1 'polypeptide(L)'
;MTSADRDIPLPPAAVIEAVTQLRAAFDDLHEMHDCDENCLEDCELTDYSEAAYRDHDEHNFDVRETIETCADALVRALEEWLGSANLKGPGDPESSDGSS
;
A
#
# COMPACT_ATOMS: atom_id res chain seq x y z
N MET A 1 22.99 -16.76 -16.04
CA MET A 1 21.88 -16.55 -15.09
C MET A 1 22.42 -16.84 -13.71
N THR A 2 22.75 -15.79 -12.97
CA THR A 2 23.37 -15.86 -11.64
C THR A 2 22.39 -16.48 -10.64
N SER A 3 22.91 -17.31 -9.75
CA SER A 3 22.21 -18.15 -8.78
C SER A 3 21.36 -17.41 -7.72
N ALA A 4 21.04 -16.13 -7.92
CA ALA A 4 20.39 -15.24 -6.95
C ALA A 4 18.85 -15.15 -7.10
N ASP A 5 18.27 -15.74 -8.15
CA ASP A 5 16.83 -15.65 -8.45
C ASP A 5 15.95 -16.66 -7.69
N ARG A 6 16.50 -17.48 -6.78
CA ARG A 6 15.83 -18.71 -6.33
C ARG A 6 15.08 -18.67 -5.01
N ASP A 7 15.23 -17.63 -4.19
CA ASP A 7 14.59 -17.59 -2.86
C ASP A 7 13.97 -16.22 -2.54
N ILE A 8 13.31 -15.57 -3.51
CA ILE A 8 12.40 -14.47 -3.15
C ILE A 8 11.13 -15.12 -2.61
N PRO A 9 10.81 -14.99 -1.30
CA PRO A 9 9.57 -15.54 -0.78
C PRO A 9 8.39 -14.86 -1.51
N LEU A 10 7.34 -15.64 -1.79
CA LEU A 10 6.11 -15.07 -2.32
C LEU A 10 5.45 -14.19 -1.25
N PRO A 11 4.94 -13.00 -1.61
CA PRO A 11 4.26 -12.14 -0.66
C PRO A 11 3.00 -12.84 -0.12
N PRO A 12 2.75 -12.78 1.20
CA PRO A 12 1.55 -13.33 1.78
C PRO A 12 0.32 -12.53 1.32
N ALA A 13 -0.87 -13.13 1.45
CA ALA A 13 -2.12 -12.50 1.07
C ALA A 13 -2.31 -11.11 1.71
N ALA A 14 -1.90 -10.94 2.97
CA ALA A 14 -1.98 -9.65 3.67
C ALA A 14 -1.16 -8.54 2.99
N VAL A 15 0.03 -8.85 2.46
CA VAL A 15 0.85 -7.86 1.73
C VAL A 15 0.21 -7.53 0.38
N ILE A 16 -0.31 -8.53 -0.33
CA ILE A 16 -1.00 -8.31 -1.62
C ILE A 16 -2.26 -7.46 -1.42
N GLU A 17 -3.03 -7.74 -0.38
CA GLU A 17 -4.23 -7.00 -0.01
C GLU A 17 -3.88 -5.55 0.34
N ALA A 18 -2.87 -5.32 1.18
CA ALA A 18 -2.44 -3.97 1.55
C ALA A 18 -1.96 -3.15 0.33
N VAL A 19 -1.24 -3.76 -0.61
CA VAL A 19 -0.86 -3.10 -1.87
C VAL A 19 -2.09 -2.77 -2.72
N THR A 20 -3.07 -3.69 -2.78
CA THR A 20 -4.30 -3.48 -3.55
C THR A 20 -5.13 -2.33 -2.97
N GLN A 21 -5.27 -2.28 -1.65
CA GLN A 21 -5.97 -1.20 -0.95
C GLN A 21 -5.25 0.15 -1.12
N LEU A 22 -3.93 0.17 -0.97
CA LEU A 22 -3.13 1.38 -1.20
C LEU A 22 -3.29 1.89 -2.63
N ARG A 23 -3.29 0.99 -3.62
CA ARG A 23 -3.53 1.36 -5.02
C ARG A 23 -4.93 1.93 -5.23
N ALA A 24 -5.96 1.29 -4.68
CA ALA A 24 -7.32 1.81 -4.76
C ALA A 24 -7.44 3.21 -4.14
N ALA A 25 -6.79 3.46 -3.00
CA ALA A 25 -6.78 4.79 -2.38
C ALA A 25 -6.07 5.84 -3.24
N PHE A 26 -5.04 5.46 -4.02
CA PHE A 26 -4.44 6.37 -5.01
C PHE A 26 -5.37 6.63 -6.20
N ASP A 27 -6.13 5.62 -6.65
CA ASP A 27 -7.10 5.77 -7.73
C ASP A 27 -8.27 6.70 -7.33
N ASP A 28 -8.51 6.89 -6.03
CA ASP A 28 -9.50 7.82 -5.47
C ASP A 28 -9.02 9.28 -5.36
N LEU A 29 -7.72 9.57 -5.60
CA LEU A 29 -7.24 10.94 -5.68
C LEU A 29 -7.85 11.63 -6.89
N HIS A 30 -8.48 12.77 -6.67
CA HIS A 30 -9.04 13.56 -7.74
C HIS A 30 -7.98 14.51 -8.30
N GLU A 31 -7.74 14.48 -9.61
CA GLU A 31 -6.91 15.46 -10.30
C GLU A 31 -7.81 16.46 -11.06
N MET A 32 -7.83 17.72 -10.61
CA MET A 32 -8.37 18.81 -11.43
C MET A 32 -7.51 18.94 -12.69
N HIS A 33 -8.03 18.47 -13.82
CA HIS A 33 -7.50 18.74 -15.15
C HIS A 33 -8.42 19.70 -15.90
N ASP A 34 -7.86 20.46 -16.83
CA ASP A 34 -8.68 21.18 -17.80
C ASP A 34 -9.32 20.15 -18.71
N CYS A 35 -10.66 20.02 -18.72
CA CYS A 35 -11.28 19.05 -19.62
C CYS A 35 -10.94 19.44 -21.08
N ASP A 36 -10.46 18.47 -21.86
CA ASP A 36 -10.20 18.61 -23.29
C ASP A 36 -11.00 17.59 -24.11
N GLU A 37 -10.73 17.48 -25.41
CA GLU A 37 -11.43 16.56 -26.31
C GLU A 37 -11.21 15.07 -26.01
N ASN A 38 -10.29 14.74 -25.09
CA ASN A 38 -10.00 13.38 -24.65
C ASN A 38 -10.67 13.02 -23.32
N CYS A 39 -11.39 13.95 -22.70
CA CYS A 39 -12.12 13.68 -21.46
C CYS A 39 -13.29 12.74 -21.69
N LEU A 40 -13.54 11.87 -20.70
CA LEU A 40 -14.72 11.00 -20.69
C LEU A 40 -16.01 11.86 -20.59
N GLU A 41 -17.13 11.32 -21.08
CA GLU A 41 -18.42 12.04 -21.09
C GLU A 41 -18.91 12.44 -19.69
N ASP A 42 -18.36 11.82 -18.64
CA ASP A 42 -18.60 12.06 -17.23
C ASP A 42 -17.47 12.86 -16.53
N CYS A 43 -16.65 13.62 -17.28
CA CYS A 43 -15.67 14.57 -16.70
C CYS A 43 -16.38 15.54 -15.75
N GLU A 44 -16.28 15.31 -14.44
CA GLU A 44 -16.93 16.12 -13.39
C GLU A 44 -16.37 17.57 -13.32
N LEU A 45 -15.38 17.90 -14.14
CA LEU A 45 -14.59 19.13 -14.10
C LEU A 45 -15.11 20.25 -15.02
N THR A 46 -16.41 20.30 -15.27
CA THR A 46 -17.03 21.45 -15.97
C THR A 46 -17.39 22.60 -15.03
N ASP A 47 -17.37 22.36 -13.71
CA ASP A 47 -17.60 23.37 -12.67
C ASP A 47 -16.26 23.91 -12.14
N TYR A 48 -15.92 25.12 -12.56
CA TYR A 48 -14.72 25.85 -12.13
C TYR A 48 -15.00 26.85 -11.00
N SER A 49 -16.11 26.69 -10.27
CA SER A 49 -16.44 27.55 -9.15
C SER A 49 -15.49 27.34 -7.95
N GLU A 50 -15.32 28.36 -7.12
CA GLU A 50 -14.53 28.26 -5.89
C GLU A 50 -15.06 27.17 -4.94
N ALA A 51 -16.37 26.89 -4.98
CA ALA A 51 -16.97 25.81 -4.20
C ALA A 51 -16.47 24.44 -4.69
N ALA A 52 -16.48 24.19 -6.01
CA ALA A 52 -15.97 22.93 -6.58
C ALA A 52 -14.48 22.71 -6.26
N TYR A 53 -13.65 23.77 -6.30
CA TYR A 53 -12.25 23.68 -5.88
C TYR A 53 -12.09 23.35 -4.39
N ARG A 54 -12.93 23.93 -3.52
CA ARG A 54 -12.92 23.62 -2.09
C ARG A 54 -13.32 22.17 -1.84
N ASP A 55 -14.38 21.70 -2.47
CA ASP A 55 -14.85 20.32 -2.33
C ASP A 55 -13.80 19.32 -2.84
N HIS A 56 -13.11 19.63 -3.96
CA HIS A 56 -11.96 18.85 -4.45
C HIS A 56 -10.82 18.79 -3.43
N ASP A 57 -10.45 19.93 -2.84
CA ASP A 57 -9.35 20.00 -1.88
C ASP A 57 -9.69 19.27 -0.57
N GLU A 58 -10.94 19.38 -0.11
CA GLU A 58 -11.46 18.64 1.05
C GLU A 58 -11.47 17.12 0.80
N HIS A 59 -11.98 16.68 -0.35
CA HIS A 59 -11.93 15.26 -0.75
C HIS A 59 -10.50 14.74 -0.79
N ASN A 60 -9.59 15.46 -1.46
CA ASN A 60 -8.19 15.06 -1.55
C ASN A 60 -7.46 15.09 -0.20
N PHE A 61 -7.90 15.92 0.75
CA PHE A 61 -7.38 15.89 2.11
C PHE A 61 -7.76 14.58 2.81
N ASP A 62 -9.02 14.17 2.73
CA ASP A 62 -9.51 12.93 3.33
C ASP A 62 -8.89 11.68 2.66
N VAL A 63 -8.73 11.70 1.34
CA VAL A 63 -8.06 10.62 0.59
C VAL A 63 -6.59 10.50 1.01
N ARG A 64 -5.89 11.60 1.30
CA ARG A 64 -4.50 11.54 1.79
C ARG A 64 -4.39 10.86 3.15
N GLU A 65 -5.34 11.10 4.05
CA GLU A 65 -5.39 10.38 5.34
C GLU A 65 -5.65 8.87 5.14
N THR A 66 -6.49 8.53 4.16
CA THR A 66 -6.74 7.13 3.77
C THR A 66 -5.48 6.48 3.21
N ILE A 67 -4.75 7.16 2.33
CA ILE A 67 -3.47 6.70 1.77
C ILE A 67 -2.44 6.47 2.89
N GLU A 68 -2.33 7.38 3.86
CA GLU A 68 -1.43 7.23 5.00
C GLU A 68 -1.79 5.99 5.82
N THR A 69 -3.08 5.78 6.09
CA THR A 69 -3.58 4.60 6.80
C THR A 69 -3.27 3.30 6.05
N CYS A 70 -3.47 3.27 4.72
CA CYS A 70 -3.15 2.11 3.89
C CYS A 70 -1.64 1.86 3.80
N ALA A 71 -0.82 2.92 3.75
CA ALA A 71 0.63 2.82 3.76
C ALA A 71 1.14 2.23 5.08
N ASP A 72 0.61 2.67 6.22
CA ASP A 72 0.91 2.11 7.53
C ASP A 72 0.54 0.62 7.63
N ALA A 73 -0.63 0.24 7.09
CA ALA A 73 -1.05 -1.16 7.01
C ALA A 73 -0.08 -2.00 6.16
N LEU A 74 0.38 -1.47 5.02
CA LEU A 74 1.37 -2.13 4.17
C LEU A 74 2.70 -2.30 4.90
N VAL A 75 3.19 -1.27 5.59
CA VAL A 75 4.43 -1.34 6.37
C VAL A 75 4.34 -2.45 7.42
N ARG A 76 3.25 -2.50 8.20
CA ARG A 76 3.03 -3.55 9.20
C ARG A 76 2.99 -4.95 8.58
N ALA A 77 2.30 -5.12 7.45
CA ALA A 77 2.25 -6.41 6.76
C ALA A 77 3.64 -6.86 6.25
N LEU A 78 4.46 -5.90 5.78
CA LEU A 78 5.85 -6.15 5.37
C LEU A 78 6.74 -6.48 6.56
N GLU A 79 6.60 -5.78 7.69
CA GLU A 79 7.33 -6.03 8.93
C GLU A 79 6.99 -7.42 9.50
N GLU A 80 5.72 -7.80 9.50
CA GLU A 80 5.30 -9.15 9.93
C GLU A 80 5.89 -10.22 9.03
N TRP A 81 5.86 -10.02 7.71
CA TRP A 81 6.35 -10.99 6.75
C TRP A 81 7.88 -11.14 6.77
N LEU A 82 8.61 -10.03 6.65
CA LEU A 82 10.06 -10.01 6.54
C LEU A 82 10.75 -10.07 7.91
N GLY A 83 10.12 -9.54 8.95
CA GLY A 83 10.58 -9.66 10.34
C GLY A 83 10.42 -11.08 10.88
N SER A 84 9.35 -11.79 10.53
CA SER A 84 9.21 -13.22 10.86
C SER A 84 10.17 -14.11 10.08
N ALA A 85 10.55 -13.70 8.86
CA ALA A 85 11.56 -14.42 8.06
C ALA A 85 12.96 -14.40 8.72
N ASN A 86 13.29 -13.34 9.46
CA ASN A 86 14.56 -13.23 10.22
C ASN A 86 14.59 -14.08 11.50
N LEU A 87 13.45 -14.53 12.03
CA LEU A 87 13.38 -15.38 13.23
C LEU A 87 13.51 -16.89 12.93
N LYS A 88 13.61 -17.29 11.65
CA LYS A 88 13.84 -18.67 11.21
C LYS A 88 15.29 -18.91 10.75
N GLY A 89 16.27 -18.29 11.41
CA GLY A 89 17.68 -18.66 11.28
C GLY A 89 17.99 -19.93 12.09
N PRO A 90 18.89 -20.83 11.62
CA PRO A 90 19.21 -22.09 12.29
C PRO A 90 19.99 -21.78 13.57
N GLY A 91 19.29 -21.75 14.71
CA GLY A 91 19.88 -21.33 15.97
C GLY A 91 19.04 -21.64 17.20
N ASP A 92 18.24 -22.71 17.17
CA ASP A 92 17.87 -23.41 18.39
C ASP A 92 18.87 -24.56 18.60
N PRO A 93 19.85 -24.43 19.51
CA PRO A 93 20.21 -25.58 20.29
C PRO A 93 19.14 -25.74 21.37
N GLU A 94 18.26 -26.72 21.14
CA GLU A 94 17.80 -27.58 22.23
C GLU A 94 18.99 -27.83 23.16
N SER A 95 19.00 -27.21 24.35
CA SER A 95 19.71 -27.77 25.48
C SER A 95 18.73 -28.68 26.19
N SER A 96 18.62 -29.89 25.64
CA SER A 96 18.12 -31.07 26.28
C SER A 96 18.86 -31.33 27.59
N ASP A 97 18.09 -31.68 28.62
CA ASP A 97 18.40 -32.63 29.70
C ASP A 97 19.81 -32.68 30.32
N GLY A 98 19.86 -32.31 31.60
CA GLY A 98 20.14 -33.25 32.69
C GLY A 98 21.55 -33.85 32.83
N SER A 99 22.24 -33.50 33.92
CA SER A 99 23.18 -34.30 34.75
C SER A 99 24.09 -33.33 35.51
N SER A 100 24.42 -33.44 36.80
CA SER A 100 24.15 -34.35 37.92
C SER A 100 24.51 -33.60 39.21
#